data_AF-A0A923DNH8-F1
#
_entry.id   AF-A0A923DNH8-F1
#
_cell.length_a   1.000
_cell.length_b   1.000
_cell.length_c   1.000
_cell.angle_alpha   90.00
_cell.angle_beta   90.00
_cell.angle_gamma   90.00
#
_symmetry.space_group_name_H-M   'P 1'
#
loop_
_entity.id
_entity.type
_entity.pdbx_description
1 polymer ?
#
loop_
_entity_poly.entity_id
_entity_poly.type
_entity_poly.pdbx_seq_one_letter_code
_entity_poly.pdbx_strand_id
1 'polypeptide(L)'
;MKRTQIYIDPARHDFLESMAFVLSRQMHKRVTISEVIRSAIDLLQQQHRSTESETDLILRNDLLMTGLKKARGQKKLLTHKDVFGRK
;
A
#
# COMPACT_ATOMS: atom_id res chain seq x y z
N MET A 1 -14.99 -16.41 1.67
CA MET A 1 -13.77 -16.12 2.46
C MET A 1 -13.33 -17.40 3.17
N LYS A 2 -12.02 -17.65 3.30
CA LYS A 2 -11.53 -18.74 4.15
C LYS A 2 -11.77 -18.38 5.62
N ARG A 3 -12.14 -19.36 6.45
CA ARG A 3 -12.27 -19.17 7.90
C ARG A 3 -10.86 -19.02 8.49
N THR A 4 -10.62 -17.92 9.19
CA THR A 4 -9.34 -17.62 9.84
C THR A 4 -9.56 -17.50 11.34
N GLN A 5 -8.68 -18.13 12.12
CA GLN A 5 -8.62 -17.94 13.56
C GLN A 5 -7.51 -16.94 13.87
N ILE A 6 -7.82 -15.96 14.71
CA ILE A 6 -6.91 -14.89 15.12
C ILE A 6 -6.95 -14.78 16.64
N TYR A 7 -5.78 -14.73 17.25
CA TYR A 7 -5.65 -14.42 18.65
C TYR A 7 -5.79 -12.91 18.85
N ILE A 8 -6.63 -12.50 19.78
CA ILE A 8 -6.85 -11.10 20.14
C ILE A 8 -6.63 -11.00 21.63
N ASP A 9 -5.78 -10.04 22.02
CA ASP A 9 -5.56 -9.68 23.41
C ASP A 9 -6.89 -9.26 24.09
N PRO A 10 -7.18 -9.66 25.34
CA PRO A 10 -8.46 -9.36 25.99
C PRO A 10 -8.85 -7.88 25.97
N ALA A 11 -7.92 -6.96 26.21
CA ALA A 11 -8.23 -5.53 26.19
C ALA A 11 -8.65 -5.04 24.78
N ARG A 12 -8.07 -5.64 23.73
CA ARG A 12 -8.48 -5.36 22.34
C ARG A 12 -9.82 -5.98 22.01
N HIS A 13 -10.15 -7.13 22.59
CA HIS A 13 -11.46 -7.75 22.40
C HIS A 13 -12.58 -6.86 22.96
N ASP A 14 -12.43 -6.34 24.18
CA ASP A 14 -13.42 -5.47 24.83
C ASP A 14 -13.63 -4.16 24.04
N PHE A 15 -12.53 -3.62 23.49
CA PHE A 15 -12.60 -2.47 22.61
C PHE A 15 -13.39 -2.76 21.33
N LEU A 16 -13.14 -3.91 20.68
CA LEU A 16 -13.85 -4.31 19.47
C LEU A 16 -15.33 -4.56 19.73
N GLU A 17 -15.67 -5.13 20.89
CA GLU A 17 -17.05 -5.33 21.31
C GLU A 17 -17.79 -4.00 21.51
N SER A 18 -17.15 -3.07 22.21
CA SER A 18 -17.67 -1.70 22.41
C SER A 18 -17.89 -0.99 21.07
N MET A 19 -16.93 -1.12 20.15
CA MET A 19 -17.02 -0.52 18.82
C MET A 19 -18.14 -1.15 17.98
N ALA A 20 -18.27 -2.48 18.01
CA ALA A 20 -19.38 -3.18 17.36
C ALA A 20 -20.73 -2.72 17.91
N PHE A 21 -20.84 -2.50 19.23
CA PHE A 21 -22.03 -1.97 19.86
C PHE A 21 -22.36 -0.55 19.36
N VAL A 22 -21.39 0.36 19.36
CA VAL A 22 -21.60 1.74 18.87
C VAL A 22 -22.07 1.75 17.40
N LEU A 23 -21.39 1.00 16.53
CA LEU A 23 -21.77 0.89 15.12
C LEU A 23 -23.16 0.28 14.95
N SER A 24 -23.52 -0.70 15.78
CA SER A 24 -24.85 -1.31 15.72
C SER A 24 -25.97 -0.32 16.03
N ARG A 25 -25.71 0.63 16.93
CA ARG A 25 -26.64 1.70 17.31
C ARG A 25 -26.76 2.74 16.19
N GLN A 26 -25.64 3.10 15.57
CA GLN A 26 -25.63 4.06 14.45
C GLN A 26 -26.31 3.53 13.20
N MET A 27 -26.10 2.25 12.87
CA MET A 27 -26.62 1.63 11.65
C MET A 27 -28.00 1.00 11.82
N HIS A 28 -28.56 1.01 13.05
CA HIS A 28 -29.79 0.30 13.42
C HIS A 28 -29.80 -1.18 12.99
N LYS A 29 -28.61 -1.81 12.98
CA LYS A 29 -28.40 -3.19 12.54
C LYS A 29 -27.41 -3.85 13.47
N ARG A 30 -27.59 -5.15 13.76
CA ARG A 30 -26.60 -5.91 14.51
C ARG A 30 -25.27 -5.93 13.76
N VAL A 31 -24.21 -5.45 14.41
CA VAL A 31 -22.83 -5.49 13.92
C VAL A 31 -22.03 -6.43 14.83
N THR A 32 -21.25 -7.32 14.24
CA THR A 32 -20.42 -8.30 14.95
C THR A 32 -18.95 -7.89 14.93
N ILE A 33 -18.17 -8.36 15.91
CA ILE A 33 -16.71 -8.17 15.94
C ILE A 33 -16.05 -8.63 14.63
N SER A 34 -16.51 -9.75 14.07
CA SER A 34 -15.99 -10.27 12.79
C SER A 34 -16.28 -9.35 11.60
N GLU A 35 -17.37 -8.58 11.62
CA GLU A 35 -17.63 -7.57 10.59
C GLU A 35 -16.69 -6.38 10.74
N VAL A 36 -16.52 -5.90 11.97
CA VAL A 36 -15.59 -4.81 12.29
C VAL A 36 -14.16 -5.15 11.82
N ILE A 37 -13.67 -6.35 12.15
CA ILE A 37 -12.34 -6.81 11.74
C ILE A 37 -12.23 -6.90 10.22
N ARG A 38 -13.26 -7.41 9.53
CA ARG A 38 -13.25 -7.50 8.06
C ARG A 38 -13.19 -6.12 7.42
N SER A 39 -13.99 -5.16 7.89
CA SER A 39 -13.95 -3.79 7.38
C SER A 39 -12.58 -3.14 7.59
N ALA A 40 -11.92 -3.36 8.73
CA ALA A 40 -10.57 -2.87 8.98
C ALA A 40 -9.54 -3.50 8.03
N ILE A 41 -9.63 -4.81 7.77
CA ILE A 41 -8.77 -5.51 6.80
C ILE A 41 -9.00 -4.98 5.39
N ASP A 42 -10.25 -4.76 4.99
CA ASP A 42 -10.58 -4.25 3.66
C ASP A 42 -10.02 -2.83 3.46
N LEU A 43 -10.12 -1.96 4.47
CA LEU A 43 -9.51 -0.63 4.46
C LEU A 43 -7.98 -0.70 4.35
N LEU A 44 -7.35 -1.57 5.13
CA LEU A 44 -5.90 -1.80 5.07
C LEU A 44 -5.48 -2.27 3.67
N GLN A 45 -6.24 -3.20 3.07
CA GLN A 45 -5.97 -3.65 1.70
C GLN A 45 -6.17 -2.55 0.67
N GLN A 46 -7.18 -1.70 0.80
CA GLN A 46 -7.37 -0.56 -0.09
C GLN A 46 -6.20 0.42 -0.02
N GLN A 47 -5.71 0.71 1.19
CA GLN A 47 -4.56 1.58 1.42
C GLN A 47 -3.26 0.98 0.86
N HIS A 48 -3.09 -0.35 0.89
CA HIS A 48 -1.93 -1.02 0.31
C HIS A 48 -2.09 -1.41 -1.17
N ARG A 49 -3.30 -1.33 -1.74
CA ARG A 49 -3.50 -1.51 -3.19
C ARG A 49 -3.12 -0.27 -3.99
N SER A 50 -3.06 0.91 -3.36
CA SER A 50 -2.61 2.15 -4.00
C SER A 50 -1.10 2.35 -4.01
N THR A 51 -0.31 1.45 -3.45
CA THR A 51 1.08 1.32 -3.88
C THR A 51 1.06 0.67 -5.26
N GLU A 52 0.90 1.48 -6.31
CA GLU A 52 1.50 1.12 -7.60
C GLU A 52 2.90 0.61 -7.29
N SER A 53 3.25 -0.57 -7.80
CA SER A 53 4.60 -1.11 -7.64
C SER A 53 5.56 0.02 -7.96
N GLU A 54 6.54 0.32 -7.10
CA GLU A 54 7.55 1.34 -7.41
C GLU A 54 8.14 1.09 -8.81
N THR A 55 8.20 -0.18 -9.21
CA THR A 55 8.57 -0.59 -10.57
C THR A 55 7.62 -0.07 -11.64
N ASP A 56 6.30 -0.14 -11.45
CA ASP A 56 5.31 0.36 -12.41
C ASP A 56 5.32 1.88 -12.50
N LEU A 57 5.52 2.58 -11.37
CA LEU A 57 5.71 4.04 -11.32
C LEU A 57 6.97 4.47 -12.06
N ILE A 58 8.07 3.75 -11.88
CA ILE A 58 9.35 4.00 -12.56
C ILE A 58 9.20 3.75 -14.07
N LEU A 59 8.56 2.64 -14.48
CA LEU A 59 8.39 2.29 -15.89
C LEU A 59 7.46 3.24 -16.65
N ARG A 60 6.47 3.83 -15.96
CA ARG A 60 5.54 4.81 -16.55
C ARG A 60 6.07 6.25 -16.50
N ASN A 61 7.23 6.49 -15.90
CA ASN A 61 7.78 7.84 -15.78
C ASN A 61 8.29 8.34 -17.14
N ASP A 62 7.61 9.34 -17.70
CA ASP A 62 7.96 9.93 -19.00
C ASP A 62 9.39 10.48 -19.06
N LEU A 63 9.92 11.01 -17.95
CA LEU A 63 11.28 11.54 -17.89
C LEU A 63 12.31 10.40 -18.00
N LEU A 64 12.07 9.28 -17.32
CA LEU A 64 12.94 8.11 -17.42
C LEU A 64 12.93 7.53 -18.84
N MET A 65 11.75 7.32 -19.41
CA MET A 65 11.60 6.80 -20.76
C MET A 65 12.21 7.73 -21.81
N THR A 66 12.09 9.05 -21.62
CA THR A 66 12.74 10.05 -22.47
C THR A 66 14.26 10.02 -22.31
N GLY A 67 14.77 9.86 -21.09
CA GLY A 67 16.19 9.70 -20.79
C GLY A 67 16.78 8.45 -21.45
N LEU A 68 16.11 7.30 -21.33
CA LEU A 68 16.51 6.03 -21.95
C LEU A 68 16.53 6.11 -23.48
N LYS A 69 15.52 6.74 -24.10
CA LYS A 69 15.48 6.95 -25.55
C LYS A 69 16.63 7.85 -26.02
N LYS A 70 16.94 8.93 -25.29
CA LYS A 70 18.09 9.79 -25.58
C LYS A 70 19.43 9.04 -25.41
N ALA A 71 19.58 8.26 -24.35
CA ALA A 71 20.79 7.46 -24.10
C ALA A 71 21.01 6.41 -25.19
N ARG A 72 19.95 5.74 -25.68
CA ARG A 72 20.05 4.75 -26.76
C ARG A 72 20.55 5.34 -28.09
N GLY A 73 20.32 6.63 -28.32
CA GLY A 73 20.81 7.36 -29.50
C GLY A 73 22.23 7.92 -29.36
N GLN A 74 22.79 7.95 -28.15
CA GLN A 74 24.13 8.47 -27.89
C GLN A 74 25.17 7.34 -27.99
N LYS A 75 26.02 7.40 -29.02
CA LYS A 75 27.15 6.46 -29.21
C LYS A 75 28.30 6.63 -28.21
N LYS A 76 28.25 7.63 -27.33
CA LYS A 76 29.34 7.97 -26.41
C LYS A 76 28.89 7.65 -24.98
N LEU A 77 29.36 6.52 -24.44
CA LEU A 77 29.26 6.26 -23.00
C LEU A 77 30.17 7.25 -22.28
N LEU A 78 29.57 8.11 -21.45
CA LEU A 78 30.31 9.02 -20.58
C LEU A 78 31.04 8.21 -19.51
N THR A 79 32.33 8.47 -19.35
CA THR A 79 33.12 7.83 -18.30
C THR A 79 32.91 8.53 -16.97
N HIS A 80 33.25 7.87 -15.85
CA HIS A 80 33.18 8.47 -14.51
C HIS A 80 33.92 9.82 -14.43
N LYS A 81 35.04 9.98 -15.15
CA LYS A 81 35.79 11.26 -15.21
C LYS A 81 35.02 12.36 -15.94
N ASP A 82 34.24 12.01 -16.95
CA ASP A 82 33.45 12.98 -17.72
C ASP A 82 32.24 13.50 -16.90
N VAL A 83 31.72 12.67 -15.99
CA VAL A 83 30.55 13.01 -15.16
C VAL A 83 30.95 13.67 -13.85
N PHE A 84 31.98 13.17 -13.18
CA PHE A 84 32.32 13.59 -11.81
C PHE A 84 33.61 14.43 -11.73
N GLY A 85 34.28 14.69 -12.86
CA GLY A 85 35.57 15.38 -12.88
C GLY A 85 36.71 14.57 -12.25
N ARG A 86 37.93 15.12 -12.27
CA ARG A 86 39.04 14.56 -11.47
C ARG A 86 38.87 15.04 -10.02
N LYS A 87 38.76 14.09 -9.09
CA LYS A 87 39.00 14.35 -7.66
C LYS A 87 40.36 15.03 -7.46
#